data_AF-A0A239EC99-F1
#
_entry.id   AF-A0A239EC99-F1
#
_cell.length_a   1.000
_cell.length_b   1.000
_cell.length_c   1.000
_cell.angle_alpha   90.00
_cell.angle_beta   90.00
_cell.angle_gamma   90.00
#
_symmetry.space_group_name_H-M   'P 1'
#
loop_
_entity.id
_entity.type
_entity.pdbx_description
1 polymer ?
#
loop_
_entity_poly.entity_id
_entity_poly.type
_entity_poly.pdbx_seq_one_letter_code
_entity_poly.pdbx_strand_id
1 'polypeptide(L)'
;MQFIRKFLTVTTVAGALAASTLSGVLAASPASAATIECVNGANGFANIAYNKRGSLVNSVDLGGGRKAELHRGQVNGDRGWAIITGSTKAGDKVWMDWTTTAREGGWLQCGPFSVQANGLTNTSAAQKTSTDSRWQFRACGQIVGGSTKCAAWW
;
A
#
# COMPACT_ATOMS: atom_id res chain seq x y z
N MET A 1 -11.69 64.97 56.58
CA MET A 1 -12.53 64.05 57.38
C MET A 1 -12.10 62.63 57.10
N GLN A 2 -11.59 61.98 58.14
CA GLN A 2 -11.27 60.56 58.25
C GLN A 2 -12.58 59.75 58.26
N PHE A 3 -12.64 58.58 57.63
CA PHE A 3 -12.86 57.31 58.35
C PHE A 3 -13.00 56.11 57.40
N ILE A 4 -12.15 55.14 57.72
CA ILE A 4 -12.02 53.77 57.24
C ILE A 4 -13.28 52.95 57.51
N ARG A 5 -13.66 52.04 56.60
CA ARG A 5 -14.33 50.78 56.96
C ARG A 5 -13.72 49.59 56.22
N LYS A 6 -13.62 48.51 56.97
CA LYS A 6 -12.80 47.29 56.82
C LYS A 6 -13.52 46.20 56.01
N PHE A 7 -12.70 45.44 55.28
CA PHE A 7 -12.70 43.99 55.00
C PHE A 7 -14.00 43.16 55.04
N LEU A 8 -14.21 42.34 54.00
CA LEU A 8 -14.29 40.87 54.12
C LEU A 8 -14.19 40.17 52.75
N THR A 9 -13.34 39.14 52.75
CA THR A 9 -12.89 38.21 51.70
C THR A 9 -13.97 37.18 51.34
N VAL A 10 -14.14 36.77 50.06
CA VAL A 10 -14.44 35.36 49.67
C VAL A 10 -13.94 35.09 48.24
N THR A 11 -13.19 33.99 48.14
CA THR A 11 -12.52 33.37 46.98
C THR A 11 -13.48 32.51 46.16
N THR A 12 -13.46 32.57 44.83
CA THR A 12 -13.84 31.42 43.98
C THR A 12 -12.88 31.31 42.79
N VAL A 13 -12.20 30.16 42.73
CA VAL A 13 -11.28 29.73 41.67
C VAL A 13 -12.14 29.06 40.60
N ALA A 14 -12.12 29.57 39.37
CA ALA A 14 -12.67 28.87 38.21
C ALA A 14 -11.52 28.54 37.25
N GLY A 15 -10.98 27.33 37.40
CA GLY A 15 -9.96 26.78 36.51
C GLY A 15 -10.53 26.53 35.13
N ALA A 16 -10.02 27.24 34.13
CA ALA A 16 -10.27 26.93 32.73
C ALA A 16 -9.37 25.76 32.32
N LEU A 17 -9.92 24.55 32.35
CA LEU A 17 -9.32 23.36 31.75
C LEU A 17 -9.41 23.50 30.21
N ALA A 18 -8.35 24.00 29.59
CA ALA A 18 -8.17 23.92 28.15
C ALA A 18 -7.82 22.47 27.78
N ALA A 19 -8.84 21.70 27.39
CA ALA A 19 -8.67 20.38 26.80
C ALA A 19 -8.12 20.53 25.37
N SER A 20 -6.80 20.48 25.22
CA SER A 20 -6.14 20.36 23.94
C SER A 20 -6.31 18.93 23.41
N THR A 21 -7.26 18.75 22.50
CA THR A 21 -7.40 17.51 21.72
C THR A 21 -6.24 17.39 20.75
N LEU A 22 -5.17 16.72 21.17
CA LEU A 22 -4.15 16.19 20.27
C LEU A 22 -4.80 15.12 19.39
N SER A 23 -5.26 15.53 18.21
CA SER A 23 -5.57 14.60 17.12
C SER A 23 -4.24 14.04 16.61
N GLY A 24 -3.79 12.94 17.21
CA GLY A 24 -2.66 12.18 16.72
C GLY A 24 -3.02 11.61 15.34
N VAL A 25 -2.47 12.19 14.29
CA VAL A 25 -2.44 11.56 12.97
C VAL A 25 -1.48 10.38 13.09
N LEU A 26 -2.00 9.20 13.45
CA LEU A 26 -1.27 7.96 13.28
C LEU A 26 -1.10 7.75 11.78
N ALA A 27 -0.01 8.26 11.24
CA ALA A 27 0.47 7.84 9.93
C ALA A 27 0.74 6.33 10.04
N ALA A 28 -0.17 5.53 9.49
CA ALA A 28 0.09 4.11 9.32
C ALA A 28 1.33 3.99 8.44
N SER A 29 2.46 3.66 9.05
CA SER A 29 3.68 3.34 8.31
C SER A 29 3.35 2.25 7.30
N PRO A 30 3.77 2.36 6.03
CA PRO A 30 3.66 1.22 5.12
C PRO A 30 4.40 0.07 5.78
N ALA A 31 3.70 -1.03 6.08
CA ALA A 31 4.34 -2.23 6.56
C ALA A 31 5.28 -2.69 5.44
N SER A 32 6.58 -2.50 5.64
CA SER A 32 7.63 -2.92 4.72
C SER A 32 7.60 -4.43 4.59
N ALA A 33 6.78 -4.94 3.68
CA ALA A 33 6.82 -6.33 3.30
C ALA A 33 7.83 -6.44 2.16
N ALA A 34 9.01 -6.95 2.52
CA ALA A 34 10.05 -7.32 1.58
C ALA A 34 9.59 -8.54 0.77
N THR A 35 10.25 -8.81 -0.35
CA THR A 35 10.02 -9.99 -1.21
C THR A 35 9.85 -11.30 -0.43
N ILE A 36 10.51 -11.43 0.74
CA ILE A 36 10.40 -12.60 1.62
C ILE A 36 8.97 -12.90 2.10
N GLU A 37 8.11 -11.89 2.20
CA GLU A 37 6.73 -12.02 2.67
C GLU A 37 5.80 -12.70 1.66
N CYS A 38 6.26 -12.98 0.44
CA CYS A 38 5.42 -13.60 -0.57
C CYS A 38 6.10 -14.64 -1.46
N VAL A 39 7.40 -14.85 -1.32
CA VAL A 39 8.08 -15.97 -2.00
C VAL A 39 7.93 -17.26 -1.21
N ASN A 40 8.08 -18.40 -1.89
CA ASN A 40 8.11 -19.72 -1.25
C ASN A 40 6.86 -20.07 -0.42
N GLY A 41 5.70 -19.50 -0.77
CA GLY A 41 4.44 -19.79 -0.06
C GLY A 41 4.15 -18.88 1.13
N ALA A 42 5.03 -17.94 1.45
CA ALA A 42 4.83 -17.00 2.55
C ALA A 42 3.49 -16.26 2.40
N ASN A 43 2.80 -16.05 3.52
CA ASN A 43 1.49 -15.40 3.61
C ASN A 43 0.43 -15.95 2.61
N GLY A 44 0.55 -17.21 2.18
CA GLY A 44 -0.39 -17.86 1.26
C GLY A 44 -0.21 -17.49 -0.20
N PHE A 45 0.86 -16.77 -0.55
CA PHE A 45 1.19 -16.46 -1.94
C PHE A 45 1.65 -17.70 -2.71
N ALA A 46 1.44 -17.71 -4.03
CA ALA A 46 1.90 -18.75 -4.93
C ALA A 46 2.96 -18.19 -5.88
N ASN A 47 4.06 -18.93 -6.03
CA ASN A 47 5.06 -18.64 -7.05
C ASN A 47 4.43 -18.83 -8.44
N ILE A 48 4.72 -17.91 -9.36
CA ILE A 48 4.25 -17.95 -10.74
C ILE A 48 5.41 -17.63 -11.68
N ALA A 49 5.25 -17.96 -12.96
CA ALA A 49 6.21 -17.55 -13.99
C ALA A 49 6.23 -16.02 -14.14
N TYR A 50 7.41 -15.45 -14.37
CA TYR A 50 7.67 -14.00 -14.53
C TYR A 50 6.88 -13.32 -15.67
N ASN A 51 6.28 -14.11 -16.56
CA ASN A 51 5.48 -13.69 -17.70
C ASN A 51 4.02 -14.17 -17.63
N LYS A 52 3.59 -14.69 -16.47
CA LYS A 52 2.22 -15.18 -16.29
C LYS A 52 1.23 -14.04 -16.51
N ARG A 53 0.32 -14.24 -17.46
CA ARG A 53 -0.80 -13.34 -17.75
C ARG A 53 -2.14 -13.95 -17.33
N GLY A 54 -3.04 -13.08 -16.93
CA GLY A 54 -4.44 -13.37 -16.62
C GLY A 54 -5.35 -12.31 -17.23
N SER A 55 -6.58 -12.21 -16.76
CA SER A 55 -7.47 -11.12 -17.12
C SER A 55 -6.97 -9.82 -16.49
N LEU A 56 -6.85 -8.77 -17.30
CA LEU A 56 -6.48 -7.44 -16.81
C LEU A 56 -7.61 -6.89 -15.93
N VAL A 57 -7.25 -6.45 -14.73
CA VAL A 57 -8.18 -5.86 -13.75
C VAL A 57 -8.00 -4.35 -13.70
N ASN A 58 -6.75 -3.90 -13.55
CA ASN A 58 -6.43 -2.48 -13.48
C ASN A 58 -4.99 -2.25 -13.98
N SER A 59 -4.63 -1.01 -14.30
CA SER A 59 -3.26 -0.67 -14.70
C SER A 59 -2.89 0.76 -14.35
N VAL A 60 -1.58 1.02 -14.29
CA VAL A 60 -1.01 2.37 -14.18
C VAL A 60 0.11 2.56 -15.20
N ASP A 61 0.13 3.73 -15.85
CA ASP A 61 1.24 4.11 -16.72
C ASP A 61 2.45 4.52 -15.89
N LEU A 62 3.56 3.80 -16.08
CA LEU A 62 4.82 4.12 -15.45
C LEU A 62 5.58 5.20 -16.24
N GLY A 63 5.29 5.35 -17.54
CA GLY A 63 5.94 6.28 -18.45
C GLY A 63 6.92 5.58 -19.40
N GLY A 64 7.18 6.22 -20.55
CA GLY A 64 8.08 5.68 -21.57
C GLY A 64 7.62 4.34 -22.16
N GLY A 65 6.30 4.14 -22.27
CA GLY A 65 5.68 2.95 -22.84
C GLY A 65 5.65 1.73 -21.92
N ARG A 66 5.78 1.91 -20.60
CA ARG A 66 5.79 0.84 -19.60
C ARG A 66 4.58 0.96 -18.68
N LYS A 67 4.01 -0.17 -18.29
CA LYS A 67 2.84 -0.21 -17.40
C LYS A 67 3.04 -1.23 -16.29
N ALA A 68 2.49 -0.95 -15.12
CA ALA A 68 2.21 -1.96 -14.12
C ALA A 68 0.73 -2.33 -14.22
N GLU A 69 0.45 -3.61 -14.41
CA GLU A 69 -0.88 -4.17 -14.63
C GLU A 69 -1.21 -5.12 -13.47
N LEU A 70 -2.42 -5.00 -12.93
CA LEU A 70 -3.00 -5.96 -12.00
C LEU A 70 -3.78 -7.00 -12.81
N HIS A 71 -3.41 -8.27 -12.66
CA HIS A 71 -4.08 -9.39 -13.31
C HIS A 71 -4.77 -10.27 -12.29
N ARG A 72 -5.81 -10.97 -12.74
CA ARG A 72 -6.48 -12.05 -12.02
C ARG A 72 -6.61 -13.28 -12.91
N GLY A 73 -6.52 -14.48 -12.33
CA GLY A 73 -6.76 -15.72 -13.04
C GLY A 73 -6.40 -16.96 -12.24
N GLN A 74 -6.46 -18.12 -12.91
CA GLN A 74 -6.24 -19.42 -12.28
C GLN A 74 -4.75 -19.72 -12.05
N VAL A 75 -4.40 -19.84 -10.77
CA VAL A 75 -3.11 -20.25 -10.20
C VAL A 75 -3.40 -21.02 -8.90
N ASN A 76 -3.58 -22.33 -8.96
CA ASN A 76 -4.00 -23.14 -7.79
C ASN A 76 -5.22 -22.54 -7.08
N GLY A 77 -6.26 -22.22 -7.86
CA GLY A 77 -7.39 -21.38 -7.45
C GLY A 77 -7.34 -19.98 -8.07
N ASP A 78 -8.33 -19.16 -7.77
CA ASP A 78 -8.42 -17.80 -8.30
C ASP A 78 -7.53 -16.84 -7.52
N ARG A 79 -6.62 -16.18 -8.24
CA ARG A 79 -5.56 -15.35 -7.65
C ARG A 79 -5.33 -14.06 -8.43
N GLY A 80 -4.84 -13.05 -7.73
CA GLY A 80 -4.37 -11.77 -8.26
C GLY A 80 -2.86 -11.63 -8.17
N TRP A 81 -2.25 -10.97 -9.15
CA TRP A 81 -0.82 -10.62 -9.15
C TRP A 81 -0.55 -9.38 -9.99
N ALA A 82 0.57 -8.70 -9.73
CA ALA A 82 1.05 -7.60 -10.56
C ALA A 82 2.00 -8.11 -11.65
N ILE A 83 2.00 -7.46 -12.81
CA ILE A 83 2.96 -7.67 -13.91
C ILE A 83 3.40 -6.32 -14.45
N ILE A 84 4.67 -6.20 -14.84
CA ILE A 84 5.17 -5.05 -15.61
C ILE A 84 5.33 -5.42 -17.08
N THR A 85 4.84 -4.55 -17.96
CA THR A 85 4.76 -4.78 -19.41
C THR A 85 5.24 -3.57 -20.21
N GLY A 86 5.33 -3.74 -21.53
CA GLY A 86 5.69 -2.68 -22.47
C GLY A 86 7.19 -2.60 -22.73
N SER A 87 7.71 -1.38 -22.94
CA SER A 87 9.12 -1.15 -23.30
C SER A 87 10.08 -1.23 -22.11
N THR A 88 9.93 -2.26 -21.28
CA THR A 88 10.66 -2.47 -20.02
C THR A 88 12.17 -2.47 -20.19
N LYS A 89 12.87 -2.09 -19.12
CA LYS A 89 14.32 -2.07 -19.02
C LYS A 89 14.77 -2.93 -17.85
N ALA A 90 15.97 -3.49 -17.97
CA ALA A 90 16.61 -4.16 -16.85
C ALA A 90 16.67 -3.22 -15.65
N GLY A 91 16.22 -3.69 -14.48
CA GLY A 91 16.14 -2.89 -13.25
C GLY A 91 14.79 -2.18 -13.02
N ASP A 92 13.87 -2.16 -13.98
CA ASP A 92 12.48 -1.77 -13.71
C ASP A 92 11.89 -2.73 -12.68
N LYS A 93 10.99 -2.25 -11.82
CA LYS A 93 10.46 -3.00 -10.69
C LYS A 93 8.94 -3.09 -10.75
N VAL A 94 8.41 -4.20 -10.26
CA VAL A 94 6.98 -4.43 -10.05
C VAL A 94 6.73 -5.10 -8.71
N TRP A 95 5.61 -4.78 -8.09
CA TRP A 95 5.11 -5.45 -6.91
C TRP A 95 3.59 -5.34 -6.84
N MET A 96 3.01 -6.12 -5.93
CA MET A 96 1.60 -6.05 -5.61
C MET A 96 1.42 -5.69 -4.15
N ASP A 97 0.62 -4.68 -3.86
CA ASP A 97 0.13 -4.44 -2.52
C ASP A 97 -1.19 -5.18 -2.32
N TRP A 98 -1.34 -5.85 -1.18
CA TRP A 98 -2.52 -6.64 -0.83
C TRP A 98 -2.92 -6.40 0.64
N THR A 99 -4.21 -6.30 0.90
CA THR A 99 -4.75 -6.18 2.26
C THR A 99 -6.02 -7.00 2.45
N THR A 100 -6.31 -7.36 3.71
CA THR A 100 -7.55 -8.02 4.15
C THR A 100 -8.32 -7.21 5.19
N THR A 101 -7.76 -6.08 5.62
CA THR A 101 -8.30 -5.20 6.66
C THR A 101 -8.80 -3.89 6.08
N ALA A 102 -8.98 -3.82 4.75
CA ALA A 102 -9.05 -2.60 3.96
C ALA A 102 -7.77 -1.74 4.08
N ARG A 103 -7.57 -0.80 3.14
CA ARG A 103 -6.36 0.04 3.05
C ARG A 103 -5.91 0.72 4.36
N GLU A 104 -6.85 0.99 5.27
CA GLU A 104 -6.63 1.74 6.52
C GLU A 104 -5.96 0.89 7.62
N GLY A 105 -6.09 -0.44 7.55
CA GLY A 105 -5.46 -1.38 8.48
C GLY A 105 -4.03 -1.80 8.10
N GLY A 106 -3.45 -1.16 7.08
CA GLY A 106 -2.17 -1.54 6.49
C GLY A 106 -2.31 -2.53 5.34
N TRP A 107 -1.21 -2.77 4.63
CA TRP A 107 -1.15 -3.74 3.53
C TRP A 107 0.19 -4.47 3.55
N LEU A 108 0.21 -5.65 2.96
CA LEU A 108 1.39 -6.42 2.65
C LEU A 108 1.79 -6.14 1.20
N GLN A 109 3.01 -5.65 1.04
CA GLN A 109 3.71 -5.52 -0.24
C GLN A 109 4.40 -6.83 -0.64
N CYS A 110 4.06 -7.39 -1.79
CA CYS A 110 4.76 -8.51 -2.40
C CYS A 110 5.72 -8.04 -3.48
N GLY A 111 6.98 -7.80 -3.09
CA GLY A 111 8.06 -7.34 -3.95
C GLY A 111 8.87 -6.22 -3.30
N PRO A 112 9.66 -5.44 -4.06
CA PRO A 112 9.73 -5.40 -5.53
C PRO A 112 10.48 -6.56 -6.19
N PHE A 113 10.05 -6.90 -7.40
CA PHE A 113 10.71 -7.83 -8.31
C PHE A 113 11.26 -7.08 -9.52
N SER A 114 12.57 -7.24 -9.79
CA SER A 114 13.26 -6.51 -10.86
C SER A 114 13.19 -7.23 -12.19
N VAL A 115 12.93 -6.52 -13.27
CA VAL A 115 13.07 -6.98 -14.65
C VAL A 115 14.55 -7.30 -14.91
N GLN A 116 14.82 -8.49 -15.43
CA GLN A 116 16.18 -9.01 -15.58
C GLN A 116 16.87 -8.56 -16.88
N ALA A 117 16.11 -8.31 -17.95
CA ALA A 117 16.63 -7.83 -19.22
C ALA A 117 15.63 -6.92 -19.94
N ASN A 118 16.13 -6.10 -20.85
CA ASN A 118 15.31 -5.17 -21.63
C ASN A 118 14.22 -5.90 -22.42
N GLY A 119 13.00 -5.38 -22.39
CA GLY A 119 11.84 -5.95 -23.08
C GLY A 119 11.22 -7.17 -22.39
N LEU A 120 11.81 -7.67 -21.29
CA LEU A 120 11.21 -8.75 -20.51
C LEU A 120 10.18 -8.21 -19.52
N THR A 121 9.16 -9.02 -19.26
CA THR A 121 8.22 -8.77 -18.16
C THR A 121 8.79 -9.29 -16.84
N ASN A 122 8.18 -8.89 -15.74
CA ASN A 122 8.28 -9.61 -14.48
C ASN A 122 6.94 -9.55 -13.75
N THR A 123 6.71 -10.45 -12.80
CA THR A 123 5.49 -10.52 -11.99
C THR A 123 5.81 -10.52 -10.50
N SER A 124 4.85 -10.10 -9.69
CA SER A 124 4.83 -10.49 -8.27
C SER A 124 4.47 -11.97 -8.10
N ALA A 125 4.57 -12.50 -6.89
CA ALA A 125 3.84 -13.72 -6.54
C ALA A 125 2.32 -13.48 -6.56
N ALA A 126 1.53 -14.55 -6.66
CA ALA A 126 0.08 -14.49 -6.77
C ALA A 126 -0.63 -14.77 -5.43
N GLN A 127 -1.54 -13.89 -5.03
CA GLN A 127 -2.33 -14.06 -3.81
C GLN A 127 -3.77 -14.45 -4.14
N LYS A 128 -4.42 -15.27 -3.30
CA LYS A 128 -5.83 -15.62 -3.46
C LYS A 128 -6.72 -14.37 -3.49
N THR A 129 -7.74 -14.39 -4.32
CA THR A 129 -8.77 -13.34 -4.35
C THR A 129 -9.95 -13.74 -3.47
N SER A 130 -10.77 -12.76 -3.11
CA SER A 130 -12.02 -12.94 -2.38
C SER A 130 -13.06 -11.95 -2.91
N THR A 131 -14.35 -12.25 -2.69
CA THR A 131 -15.44 -11.31 -2.93
C THR A 131 -15.69 -10.36 -1.75
N ASP A 132 -15.01 -10.57 -0.62
CA ASP A 132 -15.04 -9.66 0.53
C ASP A 132 -14.32 -8.35 0.17
N SER A 133 -15.02 -7.22 0.29
CA SER A 133 -14.53 -5.90 -0.10
C SER A 133 -13.30 -5.41 0.68
N ARG A 134 -12.97 -6.07 1.81
CA ARG A 134 -11.74 -5.81 2.56
C ARG A 134 -10.50 -6.41 1.89
N TRP A 135 -10.68 -7.33 0.94
CA TRP A 135 -9.62 -7.94 0.14
C TRP A 135 -9.31 -7.04 -1.04
N GLN A 136 -8.31 -6.19 -0.87
CA GLN A 136 -7.96 -5.20 -1.87
C GLN A 136 -6.56 -5.44 -2.41
N PHE A 137 -6.38 -5.12 -3.68
CA PHE A 137 -5.13 -5.31 -4.41
C PHE A 137 -4.80 -4.06 -5.23
N ARG A 138 -3.52 -3.75 -5.38
CA ARG A 138 -3.07 -2.84 -6.44
C ARG A 138 -1.73 -3.28 -7.00
N ALA A 139 -1.57 -3.10 -8.30
CA ALA A 139 -0.27 -3.23 -8.93
C ALA A 139 0.51 -1.92 -8.79
N CYS A 140 1.77 -2.03 -8.43
CA CYS A 140 2.68 -0.91 -8.35
C CYS A 140 3.95 -1.22 -9.13
N GLY A 141 4.62 -0.18 -9.60
CA GLY A 141 5.88 -0.30 -10.30
C GLY A 141 6.73 0.94 -10.22
N GLN A 142 7.98 0.77 -10.58
CA GLN A 142 8.97 1.83 -10.64
C GLN A 142 9.90 1.56 -11.81
N ILE A 143 10.01 2.52 -12.73
CA ILE A 143 11.01 2.45 -13.80
C ILE A 143 12.38 2.89 -13.26
N VAL A 144 13.46 2.43 -13.87
CA VAL A 144 14.82 2.88 -13.50
C VAL A 144 14.90 4.41 -13.56
N GLY A 145 15.31 5.02 -12.44
CA GLY A 145 15.42 6.49 -12.30
C GLY A 145 14.08 7.23 -12.17
N GLY A 146 12.95 6.54 -12.14
CA GLY A 146 11.63 7.13 -12.00
C GLY A 146 11.04 7.03 -10.59
N SER A 147 9.92 7.72 -10.40
CA SER A 147 9.10 7.62 -9.18
C SER A 147 8.24 6.36 -9.19
N THR A 148 7.95 5.85 -7.99
CA THR A 148 6.95 4.81 -7.77
C THR A 148 5.57 5.30 -8.21
N LYS A 149 4.84 4.44 -8.92
CA LYS A 149 3.43 4.65 -9.26
C LYS A 149 2.64 3.38 -9.01
N CYS A 150 1.39 3.54 -8.60
CA CYS A 150 0.48 2.44 -8.31
C CYS A 150 -0.85 2.65 -9.02
N ALA A 151 -1.47 1.55 -9.46
CA ALA A 151 -2.84 1.54 -9.88
C ALA A 151 -3.77 1.84 -8.69
N ALA A 152 -5.02 2.20 -9.00
CA ALA A 152 -6.06 2.27 -7.98
C ALA A 152 -6.29 0.87 -7.36
N TRP A 153 -6.70 0.87 -6.09
CA TRP A 153 -7.10 -0.36 -5.40
C TRP A 153 -8.32 -0.98 -6.08
N TRP A 154 -8.25 -2.29 -6.31
CA TRP A 154 -9.34 -3.17 -6.74
C TRP A 154 -9.79 -4.04 -5.58
#